data_AF-A0A8H6BJZ1-F1
#
_entry.id   AF-A0A8H6BJZ1-F1
#
_cell.length_a   1.000
_cell.length_b   1.000
_cell.length_c   1.000
_cell.angle_alpha   90.00
_cell.angle_beta   90.00
_cell.angle_gamma   90.00
#
_symmetry.space_group_name_H-M   'P 1'
#
loop_
_entity.id
_entity.type
_entity.pdbx_description
1 polymer ?
#
loop_
_entity_poly.entity_id
_entity_poly.type
_entity_poly.pdbx_seq_one_letter_code
_entity_poly.pdbx_strand_id
1 'polypeptide(L)'
;MKNLRAYDLLRAASIRNDTEQIMKLLEVLEKHKLMSFKNYAACLNVALFNNNYKVTKHIYNIWEQVELTQSYLQRVVEIAISNQDLEFALNALSKIESPTLSLFYMMRIPLFISSTNCWEIMDKTFEGIEWRLIEEIGLPPELQKLSHMDDFEILDGYMNTLSKLESRTTKKLLIRSLLLSIDNGQGHFGSALFILNYLNRNDMIPLLGSKDIDILSNLASHYGSKIATVLMADLLAKHNIMISQNNYYDLMRAECHGTEHDGLYLFAVRCLRDHGSLSKQSVNLIKDVASLTDDTKAARFLEERDNLLKASMIVDYTYLSKHFESFEERIKAKHVILNGFGKYDKYQDHTNVLLLISSEKYVNIMTK
;
A
#
# COMPACT_ATOMS: atom_id res chain seq x y z
N MET A 1 -10.52 -49.06 -33.40
CA MET A 1 -11.21 -47.91 -34.04
C MET A 1 -12.02 -47.05 -33.08
N LYS A 2 -12.89 -47.60 -32.19
CA LYS A 2 -13.70 -46.78 -31.26
C LYS A 2 -12.85 -45.91 -30.31
N ASN A 3 -11.75 -46.44 -29.77
CA ASN A 3 -10.88 -45.71 -28.84
C ASN A 3 -10.14 -44.54 -29.51
N LEU A 4 -9.67 -44.71 -30.77
CA LEU A 4 -9.06 -43.63 -31.56
C LEU A 4 -10.05 -42.49 -31.82
N ARG A 5 -11.30 -42.81 -32.19
CA ARG A 5 -12.35 -41.79 -32.37
C ARG A 5 -12.64 -41.00 -31.09
N ALA A 6 -12.69 -41.66 -29.94
CA ALA A 6 -12.92 -40.99 -28.66
C ALA A 6 -11.79 -40.00 -28.30
N TYR A 7 -10.54 -40.34 -28.66
CA TYR A 7 -9.40 -39.44 -28.52
C TYR A 7 -9.44 -38.24 -29.45
N ASP A 8 -9.78 -38.46 -30.73
CA ASP A 8 -9.93 -37.38 -31.71
C ASP A 8 -11.06 -36.42 -31.29
N LEU A 9 -12.15 -36.97 -30.76
CA LEU A 9 -13.26 -36.20 -30.21
C LEU A 9 -12.84 -35.40 -28.96
N LEU A 10 -12.05 -35.99 -28.05
CA LEU A 10 -11.56 -35.28 -26.86
C LEU A 10 -10.63 -34.13 -27.25
N ARG A 11 -9.74 -34.35 -28.24
CA ARG A 11 -8.85 -33.31 -28.77
C ARG A 11 -9.66 -32.19 -29.42
N ALA A 12 -10.64 -32.51 -30.26
CA ALA A 12 -11.50 -31.52 -30.91
C ALA A 12 -12.36 -30.74 -29.91
N ALA A 13 -12.91 -31.42 -28.88
CA ALA A 13 -13.65 -30.78 -27.80
C ALA A 13 -12.75 -29.86 -26.96
N SER A 14 -11.53 -30.30 -26.65
CA SER A 14 -10.53 -29.49 -25.93
C SER A 14 -10.16 -28.23 -26.71
N ILE A 15 -9.87 -28.34 -28.00
CA ILE A 15 -9.54 -27.17 -28.86
C ILE A 15 -10.69 -26.16 -28.90
N ARG A 16 -11.95 -26.63 -28.90
CA ARG A 16 -13.14 -25.77 -28.86
C ARG A 16 -13.51 -25.31 -27.44
N ASN A 17 -12.78 -25.75 -26.42
CA ASN A 17 -13.08 -25.52 -25.01
C ASN A 17 -14.51 -25.93 -24.59
N ASP A 18 -15.04 -27.01 -25.19
CA ASP A 18 -16.39 -27.52 -24.93
C ASP A 18 -16.42 -28.32 -23.63
N THR A 19 -16.62 -27.62 -22.51
CA THR A 19 -16.51 -28.17 -21.15
C THR A 19 -17.36 -29.42 -20.95
N GLU A 20 -18.63 -29.41 -21.36
CA GLU A 20 -19.50 -30.57 -21.16
C GLU A 20 -19.04 -31.79 -21.96
N GLN A 21 -18.67 -31.59 -23.22
CA GLN A 21 -18.22 -32.67 -24.07
C GLN A 21 -16.87 -33.23 -23.61
N ILE A 22 -15.95 -32.37 -23.14
CA ILE A 22 -14.68 -32.78 -22.55
C ILE A 22 -14.95 -33.68 -21.33
N MET A 23 -15.77 -33.22 -20.38
CA MET A 23 -16.05 -33.97 -19.15
C MET A 23 -16.70 -35.33 -19.44
N LYS A 24 -17.71 -35.38 -20.32
CA LYS A 24 -18.35 -36.65 -20.74
C LYS A 24 -17.35 -37.62 -21.37
N LEU A 25 -16.44 -37.11 -22.21
CA LEU A 25 -15.42 -37.93 -22.85
C LEU A 25 -14.36 -38.42 -21.85
N LEU A 26 -13.95 -37.56 -20.92
CA LEU A 26 -13.04 -37.93 -19.83
C LEU A 26 -13.62 -39.07 -18.98
N GLU A 27 -14.87 -38.94 -18.51
CA GLU A 27 -15.55 -39.99 -17.73
C GLU A 27 -15.57 -41.36 -18.44
N VAL A 28 -15.91 -41.37 -19.73
CA VAL A 28 -15.96 -42.61 -20.53
C VAL A 28 -14.56 -43.20 -20.71
N LEU A 29 -13.58 -42.38 -21.07
CA LEU A 29 -12.21 -42.83 -21.31
C LEU A 29 -11.53 -43.31 -20.01
N GLU A 30 -11.82 -42.66 -18.89
CA GLU A 30 -11.36 -43.02 -17.54
C GLU A 30 -11.95 -44.36 -17.08
N LYS A 31 -13.27 -44.53 -17.19
CA LYS A 31 -13.97 -45.76 -16.82
C LYS A 31 -13.38 -46.99 -17.51
N HIS A 32 -12.90 -46.82 -18.75
CA HIS A 32 -12.30 -47.88 -19.54
C HIS A 32 -10.76 -47.94 -19.45
N LYS A 33 -10.13 -47.14 -18.56
CA LYS A 33 -8.67 -47.04 -18.40
C LYS A 33 -7.93 -46.77 -19.71
N LEU A 34 -8.55 -46.00 -20.59
CA LEU A 34 -8.02 -45.75 -21.92
C LEU A 34 -7.04 -44.59 -21.94
N MET A 35 -7.13 -43.65 -20.98
CA MET A 35 -6.31 -42.45 -20.87
C MET A 35 -4.85 -42.74 -20.50
N SER A 36 -3.90 -42.19 -21.27
CA SER A 36 -2.50 -42.10 -20.86
C SER A 36 -2.18 -40.76 -20.21
N PHE A 37 -1.05 -40.69 -19.49
CA PHE A 37 -0.54 -39.44 -18.93
C PHE A 37 -0.38 -38.32 -19.97
N LYS A 38 0.06 -38.66 -21.19
CA LYS A 38 0.21 -37.67 -22.27
C LYS A 38 -1.13 -37.07 -22.68
N ASN A 39 -2.22 -37.84 -22.57
CA ASN A 39 -3.56 -37.36 -22.91
C ASN A 39 -4.10 -36.42 -21.84
N TYR A 40 -3.93 -36.75 -20.56
CA TYR A 40 -4.27 -35.83 -19.46
C TYR A 40 -3.45 -34.54 -19.53
N ALA A 41 -2.14 -34.63 -19.75
CA ALA A 41 -1.27 -33.48 -19.89
C ALA A 41 -1.71 -32.54 -21.03
N ALA A 42 -2.04 -33.10 -22.20
CA ALA A 42 -2.52 -32.32 -23.33
C ALA A 42 -3.87 -31.65 -23.03
N CYS A 43 -4.80 -32.37 -22.40
CA CYS A 43 -6.11 -31.83 -22.04
C CYS A 43 -6.00 -30.76 -20.96
N LEU A 44 -5.18 -30.98 -19.92
CA LEU A 44 -4.90 -30.00 -18.87
C LEU A 44 -4.26 -28.73 -19.44
N ASN A 45 -3.27 -28.86 -20.33
CA ASN A 45 -2.62 -27.69 -20.92
C ASN A 45 -3.62 -26.82 -21.71
N VAL A 46 -4.53 -27.45 -22.47
CA VAL A 46 -5.58 -26.73 -23.19
C VAL A 46 -6.62 -26.13 -22.22
N ALA A 47 -6.97 -26.84 -21.15
CA ALA A 47 -7.88 -26.34 -20.12
C ALA A 47 -7.30 -25.11 -19.41
N LEU A 48 -6.04 -25.17 -18.98
CA LEU A 48 -5.31 -24.04 -18.38
C LEU A 48 -5.15 -22.87 -19.35
N PHE A 49 -4.90 -23.14 -20.63
CA PHE A 49 -4.82 -22.09 -21.65
C PHE A 49 -6.14 -21.34 -21.82
N ASN A 50 -7.27 -22.05 -21.73
CA ASN A 50 -8.60 -21.47 -21.88
C ASN A 50 -9.29 -21.10 -20.55
N ASN A 51 -8.56 -21.09 -19.43
CA ASN A 51 -9.10 -20.85 -18.09
C ASN A 51 -10.30 -21.76 -17.71
N ASN A 52 -10.31 -23.00 -18.20
CA ASN A 52 -11.39 -23.96 -17.96
C ASN A 52 -11.26 -24.67 -16.60
N TYR A 53 -11.76 -24.00 -15.57
CA TYR A 53 -11.69 -24.47 -14.18
C TYR A 53 -12.21 -25.89 -13.96
N LYS A 54 -13.38 -26.24 -14.51
CA LYS A 54 -14.01 -27.56 -14.29
C LYS A 54 -13.13 -28.70 -14.79
N VAL A 55 -12.61 -28.57 -16.00
CA VAL A 55 -11.71 -29.58 -16.61
C VAL A 55 -10.39 -29.63 -15.87
N THR A 56 -9.81 -28.47 -15.52
CA THR A 56 -8.57 -28.38 -14.75
C THR A 56 -8.68 -29.10 -13.41
N LYS A 57 -9.74 -28.83 -12.62
CA LYS A 57 -9.95 -29.46 -11.32
C LYS A 57 -10.16 -30.97 -11.43
N HIS A 58 -10.97 -31.41 -12.39
CA HIS A 58 -11.20 -32.85 -12.64
C HIS A 58 -9.89 -33.57 -12.93
N ILE A 59 -9.11 -33.07 -13.89
CA ILE A 59 -7.84 -33.69 -14.26
C ILE A 59 -6.84 -33.63 -13.10
N TYR A 60 -6.74 -32.50 -12.39
CA TYR A 60 -5.81 -32.34 -11.26
C TYR A 60 -6.07 -33.39 -10.16
N ASN A 61 -7.33 -33.61 -9.79
CA ASN A 61 -7.69 -34.56 -8.73
C ASN A 61 -7.37 -36.01 -9.11
N ILE A 62 -7.42 -36.35 -10.40
CA ILE A 62 -6.99 -37.66 -10.91
C ILE A 62 -5.46 -37.77 -10.89
N TRP A 63 -4.79 -36.63 -11.05
CA TRP A 63 -3.35 -36.54 -11.28
C TRP A 63 -2.54 -36.28 -9.99
N GLU A 64 -3.13 -36.42 -8.80
CA GLU A 64 -2.44 -36.26 -7.50
C GLU A 64 -1.19 -37.15 -7.34
N GLN A 65 -1.00 -38.16 -8.19
CA GLN A 65 0.11 -39.11 -8.15
C GLN A 65 1.30 -38.77 -9.05
N VAL A 66 1.30 -37.64 -9.77
CA VAL A 66 2.41 -37.28 -10.67
C VAL A 66 2.86 -35.85 -10.44
N GLU A 67 4.18 -35.68 -10.50
CA GLU A 67 4.87 -34.41 -10.37
C GLU A 67 4.56 -33.49 -11.56
N LEU A 68 3.74 -32.47 -11.31
CA LEU A 68 3.49 -31.39 -12.26
C LEU A 68 4.67 -30.42 -12.24
N THR A 69 5.00 -29.81 -13.39
CA THR A 69 6.00 -28.74 -13.39
C THR A 69 5.52 -27.56 -12.55
N GLN A 70 6.46 -26.80 -11.99
CA GLN A 70 6.17 -25.60 -11.21
C GLN A 70 5.29 -24.60 -11.99
N SER A 71 5.52 -24.44 -13.30
CA SER A 71 4.69 -23.59 -14.18
C SER A 71 3.24 -24.07 -14.32
N TYR A 72 2.98 -25.39 -14.30
CA TYR A 72 1.61 -25.91 -14.31
C TYR A 72 0.91 -25.65 -12.98
N LEU A 73 1.61 -25.89 -11.86
CA LEU A 73 1.06 -25.64 -10.52
C LEU A 73 0.67 -24.17 -10.32
N GLN A 74 1.50 -23.24 -10.79
CA GLN A 74 1.20 -21.81 -10.76
C GLN A 74 -0.13 -21.48 -11.46
N ARG A 75 -0.33 -21.98 -12.69
CA ARG A 75 -1.58 -21.74 -13.44
C ARG A 75 -2.80 -22.41 -12.80
N VAL A 76 -2.61 -23.57 -12.17
CA VAL A 76 -3.68 -24.22 -11.40
C VAL A 76 -4.09 -23.36 -10.21
N VAL A 77 -3.11 -22.85 -9.44
CA VAL A 77 -3.35 -21.93 -8.32
C VAL A 77 -4.08 -20.67 -8.80
N GLU A 78 -3.66 -20.06 -9.90
CA GLU A 78 -4.31 -18.87 -10.47
C GLU A 78 -5.77 -19.10 -10.85
N ILE A 79 -6.07 -20.22 -11.51
CA ILE A 79 -7.44 -20.59 -11.87
C ILE A 79 -8.27 -20.89 -10.62
N ALA A 80 -7.72 -21.59 -9.63
CA ALA A 80 -8.41 -21.88 -8.38
C ALA A 80 -8.79 -20.61 -7.62
N ILE A 81 -7.82 -19.69 -7.49
CA ILE A 81 -8.01 -18.37 -6.89
C ILE A 81 -9.09 -17.58 -7.65
N SER A 82 -9.02 -17.52 -8.98
CA SER A 82 -10.00 -16.79 -9.82
C SER A 82 -11.41 -17.36 -9.71
N ASN A 83 -11.56 -18.63 -9.34
CA ASN A 83 -12.85 -19.30 -9.15
C ASN A 83 -13.24 -19.41 -7.66
N GLN A 84 -12.52 -18.73 -6.77
CA GLN A 84 -12.78 -18.68 -5.31
C GLN A 84 -12.76 -20.07 -4.63
N ASP A 85 -12.00 -21.03 -5.17
CA ASP A 85 -11.84 -22.36 -4.56
C ASP A 85 -10.58 -22.41 -3.68
N LEU A 86 -10.76 -22.09 -2.39
CA LEU A 86 -9.67 -22.05 -1.41
C LEU A 86 -8.99 -23.41 -1.24
N GLU A 87 -9.77 -24.47 -1.07
CA GLU A 87 -9.24 -25.80 -0.78
C GLU A 87 -8.37 -26.28 -1.93
N PHE A 88 -8.84 -26.08 -3.16
CA PHE A 88 -8.10 -26.42 -4.37
C PHE A 88 -6.84 -25.56 -4.54
N ALA A 89 -6.94 -24.25 -4.26
CA ALA A 89 -5.79 -23.35 -4.32
C ALA A 89 -4.71 -23.76 -3.31
N LEU A 90 -5.07 -24.05 -2.06
CA LEU A 90 -4.14 -24.48 -1.02
C LEU A 90 -3.49 -25.84 -1.32
N ASN A 91 -4.26 -26.82 -1.82
CA ASN A 91 -3.71 -28.12 -2.23
C ASN A 91 -2.66 -27.93 -3.33
N ALA A 92 -2.97 -27.16 -4.37
CA ALA A 92 -2.03 -26.89 -5.46
C ALA A 92 -0.79 -26.10 -5.01
N LEU A 93 -1.00 -25.12 -4.14
CA LEU A 93 0.07 -24.29 -3.57
C LEU A 93 1.04 -25.09 -2.71
N SER A 94 0.54 -26.09 -1.95
CA SER A 94 1.39 -26.95 -1.10
C SER A 94 2.42 -27.77 -1.89
N LYS A 95 2.23 -27.90 -3.21
CA LYS A 95 3.14 -28.62 -4.12
C LYS A 95 4.12 -27.66 -4.84
N ILE A 96 3.98 -26.35 -4.66
CA ILE A 96 4.96 -25.38 -5.17
C ILE A 96 6.18 -25.37 -4.26
N GLU A 97 7.33 -25.69 -4.84
CA GLU A 97 8.59 -25.82 -4.09
C GLU A 97 9.23 -24.46 -3.79
N SER A 98 9.00 -23.47 -4.65
CA SER A 98 9.58 -22.13 -4.49
C SER A 98 8.89 -21.39 -3.35
N PRO A 99 9.59 -21.09 -2.23
CA PRO A 99 8.97 -20.40 -1.09
C PRO A 99 8.49 -19.00 -1.46
N THR A 100 9.24 -18.32 -2.33
CA THR A 100 8.92 -16.99 -2.87
C THR A 100 7.62 -17.00 -3.67
N LEU A 101 7.45 -17.96 -4.59
CA LEU A 101 6.23 -18.08 -5.39
C LEU A 101 5.06 -18.53 -4.53
N SER A 102 5.28 -19.48 -3.62
CA SER A 102 4.26 -19.91 -2.68
C SER A 102 3.75 -18.72 -1.87
N LEU A 103 4.65 -17.93 -1.28
CA LEU A 103 4.30 -16.75 -0.50
C LEU A 103 3.59 -15.68 -1.34
N PHE A 104 4.00 -15.49 -2.60
CA PHE A 104 3.31 -14.58 -3.54
C PHE A 104 1.84 -14.98 -3.77
N TYR A 105 1.57 -16.25 -4.07
CA TYR A 105 0.19 -16.72 -4.27
C TYR A 105 -0.60 -16.79 -2.96
N MET A 106 0.05 -17.08 -1.84
CA MET A 106 -0.58 -17.01 -0.52
C MET A 106 -1.09 -15.61 -0.19
N MET A 107 -0.36 -14.55 -0.58
CA MET A 107 -0.86 -13.18 -0.44
C MET A 107 -2.10 -12.89 -1.28
N ARG A 108 -2.32 -13.64 -2.37
CA ARG A 108 -3.45 -13.44 -3.29
C ARG A 108 -4.69 -14.21 -2.87
N ILE A 109 -4.57 -15.44 -2.38
CA ILE A 109 -5.70 -16.30 -1.94
C ILE A 109 -6.76 -15.54 -1.09
N PRO A 110 -6.37 -14.78 -0.05
CA PRO A 110 -7.28 -14.00 0.79
C PRO A 110 -8.17 -13.00 0.03
N LEU A 111 -7.69 -12.45 -1.08
CA LEU A 111 -8.39 -11.41 -1.84
C LEU A 111 -9.61 -11.91 -2.60
N PHE A 112 -9.74 -13.23 -2.77
CA PHE A 112 -10.80 -13.84 -3.57
C PHE A 112 -11.86 -14.53 -2.71
N ILE A 113 -11.62 -14.66 -1.40
CA ILE A 113 -12.60 -15.14 -0.44
C ILE A 113 -13.17 -13.90 0.20
N SER A 114 -14.33 -13.49 -0.30
CA SER A 114 -15.09 -12.29 0.05
C SER A 114 -15.49 -12.25 1.54
N SER A 115 -14.52 -12.07 2.44
CA SER A 115 -14.78 -11.91 3.87
C SER A 115 -13.57 -11.29 4.59
N THR A 116 -13.85 -10.54 5.66
CA THR A 116 -12.88 -10.07 6.66
C THR A 116 -12.00 -11.18 7.24
N ASN A 117 -12.43 -12.44 7.13
CA ASN A 117 -11.68 -13.62 7.59
C ASN A 117 -10.42 -13.88 6.75
N CYS A 118 -10.26 -13.20 5.62
CA CYS A 118 -9.12 -13.42 4.73
C CYS A 118 -7.79 -13.01 5.39
N TRP A 119 -7.78 -11.92 6.15
CA TRP A 119 -6.63 -11.48 6.91
C TRP A 119 -6.31 -12.42 8.06
N GLU A 120 -7.31 -13.05 8.68
CA GLU A 120 -7.12 -14.06 9.73
C GLU A 120 -6.48 -15.34 9.17
N ILE A 121 -6.85 -15.73 7.95
CA ILE A 121 -6.20 -16.84 7.24
C ILE A 121 -4.74 -16.48 6.95
N MET A 122 -4.47 -15.27 6.43
CA MET A 122 -3.09 -14.80 6.25
C MET A 122 -2.31 -14.83 7.54
N ASP A 123 -2.93 -14.40 8.63
CA ASP A 123 -2.29 -14.26 9.93
C ASP A 123 -1.71 -15.58 10.43
N LYS A 124 -2.54 -16.64 10.37
CA LYS A 124 -2.12 -18.00 10.72
C LYS A 124 -1.03 -18.52 9.78
N THR A 125 -1.12 -18.19 8.50
CA THR A 125 -0.19 -18.75 7.52
C THR A 125 1.14 -17.99 7.46
N PHE A 126 1.18 -16.76 7.96
CA PHE A 126 2.37 -15.90 7.98
C PHE A 126 3.06 -15.92 9.34
N GLU A 127 2.64 -16.81 10.24
CA GLU A 127 3.34 -17.07 11.49
C GLU A 127 4.79 -17.48 11.19
N GLY A 128 5.75 -16.78 11.80
CA GLY A 128 7.19 -17.02 11.60
C GLY A 128 7.79 -16.51 10.28
N ILE A 129 6.99 -15.92 9.38
CA ILE A 129 7.51 -15.33 8.13
C ILE A 129 8.11 -13.95 8.40
N GLU A 130 9.36 -13.75 7.98
CA GLU A 130 10.03 -12.46 8.11
C GLU A 130 9.49 -11.42 7.11
N TRP A 131 9.26 -10.20 7.59
CA TRP A 131 8.80 -9.08 6.77
C TRP A 131 9.69 -8.79 5.55
N ARG A 132 11.00 -9.01 5.67
CA ARG A 132 11.96 -8.78 4.58
C ARG A 132 11.62 -9.60 3.33
N LEU A 133 11.16 -10.84 3.50
CA LEU A 133 10.78 -11.70 2.38
C LEU A 133 9.57 -11.12 1.62
N ILE A 134 8.62 -10.53 2.34
CA ILE A 134 7.47 -9.84 1.74
C ILE A 134 7.94 -8.61 0.94
N GLU A 135 8.92 -7.87 1.46
CA GLU A 135 9.46 -6.70 0.75
C GLU A 135 10.23 -7.07 -0.52
N GLU A 136 10.90 -8.22 -0.54
CA GLU A 136 11.62 -8.75 -1.71
C GLU A 136 10.66 -9.26 -2.80
N ILE A 137 9.55 -9.89 -2.40
CA ILE A 137 8.50 -10.36 -3.34
C ILE A 137 7.70 -9.19 -3.90
N GLY A 138 7.41 -8.19 -3.05
CA GLY A 138 6.48 -7.12 -3.36
C GLY A 138 5.02 -7.52 -3.14
N LEU A 139 4.16 -6.52 -2.94
CA LEU A 139 2.74 -6.75 -2.74
C LEU A 139 2.05 -7.07 -4.08
N PRO A 140 1.15 -8.06 -4.15
CA PRO A 140 0.30 -8.27 -5.32
C PRO A 140 -0.53 -7.02 -5.67
N PRO A 141 -0.81 -6.75 -6.97
CA PRO A 141 -1.56 -5.56 -7.40
C PRO A 141 -2.92 -5.39 -6.71
N GLU A 142 -3.58 -6.49 -6.38
CA GLU A 142 -4.88 -6.51 -5.70
C GLU A 142 -4.80 -5.98 -4.25
N LEU A 143 -3.67 -6.23 -3.56
CA LEU A 143 -3.39 -5.69 -2.23
C LEU A 143 -2.96 -4.21 -2.26
N GLN A 144 -2.74 -3.65 -3.45
CA GLN A 144 -2.40 -2.24 -3.64
C GLN A 144 -3.59 -1.39 -4.12
N LYS A 145 -4.77 -2.01 -4.28
CA LYS A 145 -5.98 -1.40 -4.84
C LYS A 145 -7.23 -1.85 -4.09
N LEU A 146 -7.17 -1.85 -2.76
CA LEU A 146 -8.37 -2.01 -1.93
C LEU A 146 -9.36 -0.89 -2.25
N SER A 147 -10.63 -1.22 -2.35
CA SER A 147 -11.68 -0.29 -2.79
C SER A 147 -12.23 0.52 -1.61
N HIS A 148 -12.76 1.71 -1.89
CA HIS A 148 -13.45 2.57 -0.92
C HIS A 148 -12.57 3.01 0.28
N MET A 149 -11.31 3.37 -0.01
CA MET A 149 -10.36 3.84 1.01
C MET A 149 -10.64 5.27 1.49
N ASP A 150 -11.67 5.92 0.96
CA ASP A 150 -12.24 7.20 1.40
C ASP A 150 -13.44 7.03 2.34
N ASP A 151 -13.95 5.81 2.51
CA ASP A 151 -15.03 5.48 3.43
C ASP A 151 -14.47 5.08 4.81
N PHE A 152 -14.73 5.91 5.82
CA PHE A 152 -14.26 5.67 7.18
C PHE A 152 -14.90 4.46 7.87
N GLU A 153 -16.10 4.02 7.47
CA GLU A 153 -16.73 2.80 7.99
C GLU A 153 -15.95 1.56 7.53
N ILE A 154 -15.53 1.56 6.26
CA ILE A 154 -14.71 0.49 5.68
C ILE A 154 -13.31 0.49 6.32
N LEU A 155 -12.69 1.66 6.48
CA LEU A 155 -11.41 1.79 7.17
C LEU A 155 -11.50 1.31 8.62
N ASP A 156 -12.56 1.64 9.35
CA ASP A 156 -12.79 1.14 10.71
C ASP A 156 -12.92 -0.39 10.73
N GLY A 157 -13.61 -0.98 9.75
CA GLY A 157 -13.64 -2.43 9.55
C GLY A 157 -12.24 -3.06 9.41
N TYR A 158 -11.33 -2.41 8.67
CA TYR A 158 -9.94 -2.84 8.57
C TYR A 158 -9.15 -2.62 9.87
N MET A 159 -9.40 -1.53 10.60
CA MET A 159 -8.74 -1.29 11.89
C MET A 159 -9.18 -2.34 12.94
N ASN A 160 -10.47 -2.68 12.97
CA ASN A 160 -11.00 -3.76 13.78
C ASN A 160 -10.36 -5.11 13.41
N THR A 161 -10.16 -5.36 12.12
CA THR A 161 -9.42 -6.55 11.65
C THR A 161 -7.97 -6.52 12.13
N LEU A 162 -7.26 -5.40 11.95
CA LEU A 162 -5.87 -5.19 12.38
C LEU A 162 -5.67 -5.48 13.87
N SER A 163 -6.65 -5.13 14.71
CA SER A 163 -6.62 -5.37 16.17
C SER A 163 -6.56 -6.86 16.54
N LYS A 164 -7.19 -7.73 15.72
CA LYS A 164 -7.35 -9.16 15.97
C LYS A 164 -6.17 -9.99 15.47
N LEU A 165 -5.36 -9.44 14.57
CA LEU A 165 -4.20 -10.12 14.04
C LEU A 165 -3.14 -10.30 15.13
N GLU A 166 -2.45 -11.43 15.11
CA GLU A 166 -1.36 -11.77 16.02
C GLU A 166 0.01 -11.55 15.35
N SER A 167 0.14 -11.91 14.06
CA SER A 167 1.41 -11.82 13.34
C SER A 167 1.78 -10.35 13.05
N ARG A 168 2.97 -9.96 13.51
CA ARG A 168 3.57 -8.66 13.20
C ARG A 168 3.70 -8.45 11.69
N THR A 169 4.02 -9.51 10.93
CA THR A 169 4.19 -9.46 9.48
C THR A 169 2.87 -9.18 8.77
N THR A 170 1.79 -9.82 9.20
CA THR A 170 0.45 -9.61 8.65
C THR A 170 -0.08 -8.21 8.99
N LYS A 171 0.16 -7.73 10.21
CA LYS A 171 -0.17 -6.34 10.58
C LYS A 171 0.53 -5.33 9.67
N LYS A 172 1.85 -5.49 9.47
CA LYS A 172 2.62 -4.65 8.56
C LYS A 172 2.10 -4.71 7.13
N LEU A 173 1.75 -5.91 6.65
CA LEU A 173 1.19 -6.10 5.32
C LEU A 173 -0.13 -5.34 5.17
N LEU A 174 -1.06 -5.50 6.11
CA LEU A 174 -2.35 -4.81 6.09
C LEU A 174 -2.15 -3.28 6.11
N ILE A 175 -1.30 -2.75 6.99
CA ILE A 175 -1.00 -1.32 7.03
C ILE A 175 -0.45 -0.83 5.69
N ARG A 176 0.55 -1.52 5.12
CA ARG A 176 1.13 -1.18 3.82
C ARG A 176 0.11 -1.22 2.70
N SER A 177 -0.76 -2.24 2.68
CA SER A 177 -1.83 -2.41 1.70
C SER A 177 -2.82 -1.25 1.73
N LEU A 178 -3.25 -0.84 2.93
CA LEU A 178 -4.17 0.28 3.09
C LEU A 178 -3.54 1.60 2.61
N LEU A 179 -2.30 1.89 3.05
CA LEU A 179 -1.60 3.12 2.66
C LEU A 179 -1.37 3.19 1.15
N LEU A 180 -0.91 2.10 0.52
CA LEU A 180 -0.74 2.05 -0.94
C LEU A 180 -2.07 2.17 -1.68
N SER A 181 -3.14 1.58 -1.15
CA SER A 181 -4.46 1.69 -1.77
C SER A 181 -4.99 3.12 -1.74
N ILE A 182 -4.73 3.87 -0.66
CA ILE A 182 -5.05 5.30 -0.56
C ILE A 182 -4.24 6.10 -1.60
N ASP A 183 -2.92 5.87 -1.67
CA ASP A 183 -2.01 6.57 -2.59
C ASP A 183 -2.37 6.33 -4.07
N ASN A 184 -2.66 5.07 -4.43
CA ASN A 184 -3.06 4.69 -5.79
C ASN A 184 -4.52 5.10 -6.14
N GLY A 185 -5.38 5.24 -5.13
CA GLY A 185 -6.84 5.34 -5.28
C GLY A 185 -7.42 6.76 -5.31
N GLN A 186 -6.61 7.78 -5.60
CA GLN A 186 -6.93 9.24 -5.57
C GLN A 186 -6.55 10.01 -4.29
N GLY A 187 -5.70 9.44 -3.43
CA GLY A 187 -4.83 10.23 -2.56
C GLY A 187 -5.44 10.78 -1.27
N HIS A 188 -6.51 10.22 -0.72
CA HIS A 188 -7.19 10.81 0.46
C HIS A 188 -6.29 10.89 1.71
N PHE A 189 -5.58 12.01 1.90
CA PHE A 189 -4.65 12.19 3.02
C PHE A 189 -5.36 12.03 4.38
N GLY A 190 -6.61 12.47 4.50
CA GLY A 190 -7.43 12.25 5.70
C GLY A 190 -7.57 10.77 6.09
N SER A 191 -7.69 9.86 5.13
CA SER A 191 -7.73 8.41 5.36
C SER A 191 -6.42 7.88 5.95
N ALA A 192 -5.29 8.38 5.45
CA ALA A 192 -3.98 8.00 5.97
C ALA A 192 -3.77 8.53 7.41
N LEU A 193 -4.26 9.74 7.69
CA LEU A 193 -4.24 10.32 9.04
C LEU A 193 -5.15 9.55 10.01
N PHE A 194 -6.30 9.08 9.55
CA PHE A 194 -7.18 8.21 10.33
C PHE A 194 -6.46 6.91 10.74
N ILE A 195 -5.78 6.26 9.79
CA ILE A 195 -4.95 5.07 10.07
C ILE A 195 -3.85 5.41 11.08
N LEU A 196 -3.13 6.52 10.90
CA LEU A 196 -2.08 6.94 11.83
C LEU A 196 -2.59 7.20 13.24
N ASN A 197 -3.77 7.82 13.40
CA ASN A 197 -4.39 8.03 14.71
C ASN A 197 -4.70 6.70 15.38
N TYR A 198 -5.29 5.75 14.63
CA TYR A 198 -5.54 4.41 15.14
C TYR A 198 -4.26 3.72 15.59
N LEU A 199 -3.21 3.75 14.76
CA LEU A 199 -1.92 3.15 15.10
C LEU A 199 -1.31 3.82 16.36
N ASN A 200 -1.43 5.14 16.49
CA ASN A 200 -0.92 5.86 17.64
C ASN A 200 -1.69 5.55 18.94
N ARG A 201 -3.02 5.40 18.88
CA ARG A 201 -3.83 5.06 20.06
C ARG A 201 -3.58 3.66 20.58
N ASN A 202 -3.12 2.76 19.72
CA ASN A 202 -2.90 1.35 20.03
C ASN A 202 -1.41 0.97 20.12
N ASP A 203 -0.50 1.95 20.24
CA ASP A 203 0.96 1.74 20.32
C ASP A 203 1.54 0.92 19.14
N MET A 204 0.93 1.05 17.96
CA MET A 204 1.29 0.32 16.74
C MET A 204 2.11 1.14 15.74
N ILE A 205 2.42 2.42 16.03
CA ILE A 205 3.27 3.27 15.17
C ILE A 205 4.61 2.61 14.81
N PRO A 206 5.31 1.89 15.72
CA PRO A 206 6.55 1.17 15.38
C PRO A 206 6.40 0.02 14.37
N LEU A 207 5.19 -0.25 13.86
CA LEU A 207 4.98 -1.18 12.73
C LEU A 207 5.31 -0.54 11.39
N LEU A 208 5.26 0.79 11.29
CA LEU A 208 5.59 1.51 10.06
C LEU A 208 7.06 1.31 9.68
N GLY A 209 7.31 0.99 8.41
CA GLY A 209 8.63 0.96 7.79
C GLY A 209 8.88 2.20 6.92
N SER A 210 10.11 2.34 6.40
CA SER A 210 10.51 3.49 5.57
C SER A 210 9.57 3.73 4.39
N LYS A 211 9.23 2.68 3.65
CA LYS A 211 8.28 2.75 2.53
C LYS A 211 6.86 3.21 2.94
N ASP A 212 6.42 2.97 4.17
CA ASP A 212 5.15 3.52 4.66
C ASP A 212 5.26 5.03 4.86
N ILE A 213 6.41 5.50 5.35
CA ILE A 213 6.69 6.93 5.53
C ILE A 213 6.80 7.63 4.18
N ASP A 214 7.35 6.96 3.16
CA ASP A 214 7.38 7.44 1.77
C ASP A 214 5.97 7.72 1.26
N ILE A 215 5.06 6.77 1.45
CA ILE A 215 3.66 6.92 1.05
C ILE A 215 2.99 8.07 1.83
N LEU A 216 3.14 8.11 3.15
CA LEU A 216 2.55 9.16 3.99
C LEU A 216 3.03 10.57 3.60
N SER A 217 4.32 10.71 3.31
CA SER A 217 4.93 11.99 2.92
C SER A 217 4.51 12.38 1.51
N ASN A 218 4.49 11.43 0.57
CA ASN A 218 3.98 11.64 -0.79
C ASN A 218 2.53 12.11 -0.75
N LEU A 219 1.66 11.43 0.00
CA LEU A 219 0.27 11.84 0.22
C LEU A 219 0.20 13.28 0.75
N ALA A 220 0.92 13.60 1.82
CA ALA A 220 0.94 14.95 2.38
C ALA A 220 1.31 16.01 1.33
N SER A 221 2.29 15.74 0.46
CA SER A 221 2.78 16.68 -0.55
C SER A 221 1.75 17.12 -1.60
N HIS A 222 0.66 16.35 -1.77
CA HIS A 222 -0.39 16.65 -2.73
C HIS A 222 -1.49 17.56 -2.15
N TYR A 223 -1.53 17.75 -0.82
CA TYR A 223 -2.58 18.51 -0.15
C TYR A 223 -1.98 19.64 0.69
N GLY A 224 -2.67 20.78 0.71
CA GLY A 224 -2.32 21.91 1.58
C GLY A 224 -2.68 21.70 3.06
N SER A 225 -2.49 20.50 3.60
CA SER A 225 -2.82 20.16 4.99
C SER A 225 -1.62 20.42 5.92
N LYS A 226 -1.25 21.69 6.02
CA LYS A 226 0.00 22.13 6.69
C LYS A 226 0.11 21.66 8.13
N ILE A 227 -0.90 21.98 8.94
CA ILE A 227 -0.91 21.65 10.38
C ILE A 227 -0.91 20.14 10.57
N ALA A 228 -1.77 19.43 9.83
CA ALA A 228 -1.78 17.97 9.89
C ALA A 228 -0.43 17.34 9.49
N THR A 229 0.27 17.92 8.50
CA THR A 229 1.58 17.45 8.03
C THR A 229 2.65 17.60 9.10
N VAL A 230 2.72 18.73 9.81
CA VAL A 230 3.66 18.89 10.92
C VAL A 230 3.33 17.97 12.09
N LEU A 231 2.05 17.84 12.45
CA LEU A 231 1.64 16.92 13.51
C LEU A 231 1.98 15.47 13.17
N MET A 232 1.84 15.08 11.90
CA MET A 232 2.27 13.76 11.43
C MET A 232 3.77 13.58 11.62
N ALA A 233 4.59 14.55 11.20
CA ALA A 233 6.04 14.48 11.37
C ALA A 233 6.45 14.45 12.85
N ASP A 234 5.79 15.21 13.72
CA ASP A 234 6.01 15.21 15.16
C ASP A 234 5.65 13.86 15.80
N LEU A 235 4.56 13.23 15.33
CA LEU A 235 4.18 11.88 15.74
C LEU A 235 5.26 10.86 15.37
N LEU A 236 5.78 10.90 14.14
CA LEU A 236 6.86 10.01 13.71
C LEU A 236 8.14 10.22 14.54
N ALA A 237 8.52 11.47 14.75
CA ALA A 237 9.69 11.82 15.56
C ALA A 237 9.55 11.36 17.03
N LYS A 238 8.36 11.49 17.63
CA LYS A 238 8.06 10.99 18.98
C LYS A 238 8.33 9.49 19.12
N HIS A 239 8.10 8.72 18.05
CA HIS A 239 8.34 7.28 18.00
C HIS A 239 9.72 6.90 17.45
N ASN A 240 10.65 7.87 17.35
CA ASN A 240 12.00 7.69 16.80
C ASN A 240 12.02 7.11 15.37
N ILE A 241 10.98 7.38 14.58
CA ILE A 241 10.94 6.99 13.17
C ILE A 241 11.71 8.03 12.36
N MET A 242 12.75 7.59 11.68
CA MET A 242 13.59 8.45 10.84
C MET A 242 12.86 8.84 9.55
N ILE A 243 12.78 10.14 9.28
CA ILE A 243 12.25 10.72 8.03
C ILE A 243 13.42 10.94 7.07
N SER A 244 13.35 10.41 5.85
CA SER A 244 14.43 10.57 4.87
C SER A 244 14.45 11.99 4.27
N GLN A 245 15.56 12.37 3.61
CA GLN A 245 15.66 13.68 2.93
C GLN A 245 14.60 13.86 1.82
N ASN A 246 14.18 12.78 1.15
CA ASN A 246 13.14 12.84 0.12
C ASN A 246 11.77 13.07 0.75
N ASN A 247 11.48 12.38 1.86
CA ASN A 247 10.26 12.62 2.62
C ASN A 247 10.21 14.05 3.14
N TYR A 248 11.33 14.59 3.64
CA TYR A 248 11.40 16.00 4.03
C TYR A 248 11.10 16.95 2.87
N TYR A 249 11.54 16.62 1.65
CA TYR A 249 11.15 17.38 0.45
C TYR A 249 9.63 17.32 0.20
N ASP A 250 9.00 16.16 0.36
CA ASP A 250 7.55 16.01 0.20
C ASP A 250 6.76 16.79 1.27
N LEU A 251 7.21 16.74 2.54
CA LEU A 251 6.63 17.54 3.62
C LEU A 251 6.81 19.05 3.36
N MET A 252 7.97 19.47 2.85
CA MET A 252 8.23 20.84 2.41
C MET A 252 7.27 21.29 1.30
N ARG A 253 6.92 20.42 0.35
CA ARG A 253 5.94 20.72 -0.71
C ARG A 253 4.55 20.97 -0.14
N ALA A 254 4.10 20.19 0.85
CA ALA A 254 2.80 20.41 1.50
C ALA A 254 2.66 21.84 2.06
N GLU A 255 3.76 22.40 2.57
CA GLU A 255 3.82 23.74 3.15
C GLU A 255 3.82 24.88 2.12
N CYS A 256 4.05 24.58 0.84
CA CYS A 256 3.99 25.57 -0.25
C CYS A 256 2.56 25.86 -0.76
N HIS A 257 1.54 25.16 -0.27
CA HIS A 257 0.15 25.48 -0.61
C HIS A 257 -0.30 26.79 0.05
N GLY A 258 -0.96 27.68 -0.70
CA GLY A 258 -1.39 28.99 -0.20
C GLY A 258 -0.29 30.05 -0.27
N THR A 259 -0.37 31.05 0.61
CA THR A 259 0.38 32.33 0.52
C THR A 259 1.41 32.51 1.63
N GLU A 260 1.64 31.48 2.42
CA GLU A 260 2.46 31.48 3.63
C GLU A 260 3.44 30.31 3.53
N HIS A 261 4.72 30.51 3.83
CA HIS A 261 5.75 29.50 3.59
C HIS A 261 6.65 29.23 4.81
N ASP A 262 6.31 29.70 6.02
CA ASP A 262 7.13 29.49 7.21
C ASP A 262 7.32 27.99 7.52
N GLY A 263 6.31 27.15 7.22
CA GLY A 263 6.40 25.70 7.37
C GLY A 263 7.41 25.02 6.46
N LEU A 264 7.66 25.57 5.26
CA LEU A 264 8.71 25.10 4.36
C LEU A 264 10.07 25.12 5.06
N TYR A 265 10.36 26.23 5.74
CA TYR A 265 11.62 26.42 6.43
C TYR A 265 11.71 25.61 7.72
N LEU A 266 10.59 25.40 8.41
CA LEU A 266 10.54 24.49 9.55
C LEU A 266 11.04 23.10 9.15
N PHE A 267 10.52 22.53 8.06
CA PHE A 267 10.96 21.22 7.57
C PHE A 267 12.39 21.25 7.02
N ALA A 268 12.81 22.33 6.36
CA ALA A 268 14.19 22.48 5.92
C ALA A 268 15.19 22.45 7.09
N VAL A 269 14.91 23.16 8.18
CA VAL A 269 15.74 23.15 9.40
C VAL A 269 15.74 21.77 10.06
N ARG A 270 14.58 21.09 10.12
CA ARG A 270 14.49 19.71 10.64
C ARG A 270 15.34 18.75 9.80
N CYS A 271 15.27 18.84 8.48
CA CYS A 271 16.09 18.05 7.57
C CYS A 271 17.60 18.31 7.75
N LEU A 272 18.01 19.58 7.85
CA LEU A 272 19.41 19.95 8.13
C LEU A 272 19.90 19.42 9.47
N ARG A 273 19.04 19.43 10.51
CA ARG A 273 19.39 18.88 11.82
C ARG A 273 19.58 17.36 11.75
N ASP A 274 18.69 16.67 11.06
CA ASP A 274 18.66 15.21 11.05
C ASP A 274 19.68 14.60 10.07
N HIS A 275 19.98 15.29 8.96
CA HIS A 275 20.84 14.78 7.86
C HIS A 275 22.06 15.64 7.55
N GLY A 276 22.23 16.80 8.19
CA GLY A 276 23.32 17.74 7.94
C GLY A 276 23.27 18.47 6.59
N SER A 277 22.31 18.15 5.72
CA SER A 277 22.20 18.72 4.37
C SER A 277 20.77 18.64 3.83
N LEU A 278 20.48 19.45 2.81
CA LEU A 278 19.23 19.40 2.04
C LEU A 278 19.45 18.66 0.71
N SER A 279 18.42 17.96 0.24
CA SER A 279 18.44 17.40 -1.11
C SER A 279 18.44 18.52 -2.16
N LYS A 280 18.93 18.21 -3.37
CA LYS A 280 18.88 19.15 -4.51
C LYS A 280 17.46 19.64 -4.79
N GLN A 281 16.47 18.77 -4.61
CA GLN A 281 15.05 19.09 -4.82
C GLN A 281 14.55 20.09 -3.76
N SER A 282 14.87 19.89 -2.48
CA SER A 282 14.55 20.85 -1.41
C SER A 282 15.19 22.22 -1.66
N VAL A 283 16.45 22.26 -2.09
CA VAL A 283 17.14 23.52 -2.42
C VAL A 283 16.48 24.22 -3.60
N ASN A 284 16.12 23.48 -4.65
CA ASN A 284 15.43 24.04 -5.81
C ASN A 284 14.05 24.60 -5.45
N LEU A 285 13.27 23.89 -4.61
CA LEU A 285 11.98 24.39 -4.15
C LEU A 285 12.10 25.73 -3.42
N ILE A 286 13.11 25.89 -2.56
CA ILE A 286 13.33 27.17 -1.86
C ILE A 286 13.78 28.28 -2.84
N LYS A 287 14.57 27.94 -3.87
CA LYS A 287 14.93 28.89 -4.94
C LYS A 287 13.70 29.33 -5.75
N ASP A 288 12.77 28.42 -6.01
CA ASP A 288 11.53 28.74 -6.70
C ASP A 288 10.69 29.70 -5.85
N VAL A 289 10.56 29.46 -4.54
CA VAL A 289 9.92 30.42 -3.63
C VAL A 289 10.61 31.79 -3.67
N ALA A 290 11.95 31.83 -3.61
CA ALA A 290 12.72 33.09 -3.63
C ALA A 290 12.58 33.89 -4.93
N SER A 291 12.35 33.22 -6.07
CA SER A 291 12.34 33.85 -7.39
C SER A 291 10.93 34.09 -7.94
N LEU A 292 9.94 33.33 -7.49
CA LEU A 292 8.58 33.34 -8.02
C LEU A 292 7.56 33.91 -7.03
N THR A 293 7.99 34.23 -5.80
CA THR A 293 7.16 34.86 -4.78
C THR A 293 7.86 36.09 -4.20
N ASP A 294 7.15 36.85 -3.38
CA ASP A 294 7.64 38.00 -2.62
C ASP A 294 8.18 37.62 -1.23
N ASP A 295 8.41 36.33 -0.97
CA ASP A 295 8.99 35.85 0.28
C ASP A 295 10.51 36.12 0.35
N THR A 296 10.85 37.25 0.96
CA THR A 296 12.25 37.68 1.17
C THR A 296 13.05 36.78 2.13
N LYS A 297 12.40 35.90 2.92
CA LYS A 297 13.11 34.98 3.80
C LYS A 297 13.79 33.86 3.02
N ALA A 298 13.23 33.47 1.88
CA ALA A 298 13.73 32.37 1.06
C ALA A 298 15.19 32.57 0.61
N ALA A 299 15.50 33.75 0.07
CA ALA A 299 16.85 34.10 -0.38
C ALA A 299 17.85 34.10 0.78
N ARG A 300 17.47 34.73 1.91
CA ARG A 300 18.30 34.76 3.12
C ARG A 300 18.56 33.36 3.67
N PHE A 301 17.54 32.50 3.71
CA PHE A 301 17.68 31.11 4.15
C PHE A 301 18.69 30.35 3.27
N LEU A 302 18.63 30.53 1.94
CA LEU A 302 19.55 29.86 1.01
C LEU A 302 21.02 30.26 1.20
N GLU A 303 21.29 31.51 1.57
CA GLU A 303 22.64 32.02 1.84
C GLU A 303 23.24 31.39 3.10
N GLU A 304 22.42 31.16 4.12
CA GLU A 304 22.87 30.70 5.45
C GLU A 304 22.59 29.23 5.72
N ARG A 305 22.05 28.48 4.74
CA ARG A 305 21.62 27.08 4.90
C ARG A 305 22.72 26.11 5.38
N ASP A 306 23.98 26.42 5.07
CA ASP A 306 25.12 25.57 5.44
C ASP A 306 25.52 25.77 6.93
N ASN A 307 24.88 26.72 7.62
CA ASN A 307 25.01 26.94 9.06
C ASN A 307 23.65 26.76 9.75
N LEU A 308 23.44 25.60 10.38
CA LEU A 308 22.17 25.24 11.04
C LEU A 308 21.69 26.31 12.05
N LEU A 309 22.60 26.88 12.84
CA LEU A 309 22.24 27.90 13.83
C LEU A 309 21.68 29.14 13.13
N LYS A 310 22.39 29.66 12.12
CA LYS A 310 21.93 30.84 11.38
C LYS A 310 20.66 30.57 10.60
N ALA A 311 20.56 29.42 9.92
CA ALA A 311 19.35 29.00 9.21
C ALA A 311 18.13 28.95 10.15
N SER A 312 18.30 28.44 11.37
CA SER A 312 17.22 28.39 12.38
C SER A 312 16.79 29.77 12.89
N MET A 313 17.72 30.75 12.94
CA MET A 313 17.42 32.12 13.38
C MET A 313 16.65 32.93 12.34
N ILE A 314 16.88 32.68 11.04
CA ILE A 314 16.20 33.43 9.96
C ILE A 314 14.68 33.25 10.00
N VAL A 315 14.23 32.06 10.42
CA VAL A 315 12.81 31.69 10.41
C VAL A 315 12.19 31.69 11.80
N ASP A 316 12.93 32.15 12.82
CA ASP A 316 12.53 32.03 14.22
C ASP A 316 11.96 30.62 14.52
N TYR A 317 12.81 29.61 14.31
CA TYR A 317 12.42 28.20 14.46
C TYR A 317 11.78 27.92 15.83
N THR A 318 12.23 28.60 16.89
CA THR A 318 11.69 28.44 18.24
C THR A 318 10.26 28.95 18.34
N TYR A 319 9.94 30.08 17.71
CA TYR A 319 8.57 30.57 17.61
C TYR A 319 7.71 29.64 16.75
N LEU A 320 8.16 29.31 15.54
CA LEU A 320 7.39 28.49 14.61
C LEU A 320 7.07 27.11 15.18
N SER A 321 8.04 26.45 15.84
CA SER A 321 7.82 25.15 16.46
C SER A 321 6.82 25.17 17.62
N LYS A 322 6.60 26.33 18.26
CA LYS A 322 5.63 26.48 19.37
C LYS A 322 4.26 26.95 18.92
N HIS A 323 4.17 27.65 17.80
CA HIS A 323 2.93 28.28 17.32
C HIS A 323 2.44 27.68 15.99
N PHE A 324 3.01 26.56 15.54
CA PHE A 324 2.71 25.98 14.24
C PHE A 324 1.22 25.63 14.06
N GLU A 325 0.57 25.25 15.15
CA GLU A 325 -0.83 24.81 15.19
C GLU A 325 -1.83 25.97 15.00
N SER A 326 -1.38 27.23 14.97
CA SER A 326 -2.26 28.37 14.74
C SER A 326 -2.67 28.46 13.27
N PHE A 327 -3.96 28.25 13.00
CA PHE A 327 -4.53 28.46 11.68
C PHE A 327 -4.45 29.93 11.22
N GLU A 328 -4.43 30.88 12.15
CA GLU A 328 -4.29 32.31 11.82
C GLU A 328 -2.89 32.60 11.28
N GLU A 329 -1.86 31.97 11.87
CA GLU A 329 -0.49 32.09 11.40
C GLU A 329 -0.32 31.55 9.97
N ARG A 330 -1.14 30.58 9.54
CA ARG A 330 -1.15 29.99 8.19
C ARG A 330 -1.71 30.90 7.10
N ILE A 331 -2.42 31.96 7.49
CA ILE A 331 -3.09 32.90 6.57
C ILE A 331 -2.62 34.34 6.74
N LYS A 332 -1.71 34.61 7.69
CA LYS A 332 -1.21 35.97 7.98
C LYS A 332 -0.44 36.56 6.80
N ALA A 333 0.37 35.72 6.13
CA ALA A 333 1.21 36.13 5.04
C ALA A 333 0.41 36.08 3.73
N LYS A 334 0.63 37.08 2.88
CA LYS A 334 -0.09 37.26 1.61
C LYS A 334 0.88 37.23 0.43
N HIS A 335 1.79 36.24 0.44
CA HIS A 335 2.68 36.05 -0.68
C HIS A 335 1.95 35.54 -1.92
N VAL A 336 2.61 35.63 -3.07
CA VAL A 336 2.14 34.98 -4.30
C VAL A 336 2.12 33.46 -4.10
N ILE A 337 1.00 32.83 -4.48
CA ILE A 337 0.90 31.36 -4.50
C ILE A 337 1.86 30.83 -5.56
N LEU A 338 2.76 29.93 -5.17
CA LEU A 338 3.74 29.33 -6.05
C LEU A 338 3.06 28.52 -7.18
N ASN A 339 3.55 28.66 -8.41
CA ASN A 339 3.02 27.92 -9.55
C ASN A 339 3.08 26.40 -9.31
N GLY A 340 1.97 25.71 -9.60
CA GLY A 340 1.84 24.27 -9.37
C GLY A 340 1.31 23.90 -7.99
N PHE A 341 1.11 24.86 -7.08
CA PHE A 341 0.50 24.65 -5.76
C PHE A 341 -0.91 25.23 -5.68
N GLY A 342 -1.74 24.61 -4.83
CA GLY A 342 -3.13 25.02 -4.60
C GLY A 342 -3.27 26.11 -3.53
N LYS A 343 -4.51 26.56 -3.30
CA LYS A 343 -4.83 27.39 -2.13
C LYS A 343 -4.74 26.58 -0.85
N TYR A 344 -4.41 27.25 0.25
CA TYR A 344 -4.57 26.69 1.59
C TYR A 344 -6.05 26.69 1.98
N ASP A 345 -6.56 25.53 2.42
CA ASP A 345 -7.92 25.39 2.95
C ASP A 345 -7.86 25.07 4.44
N LYS A 346 -8.18 26.08 5.25
CA LYS A 346 -8.22 25.99 6.72
C LYS A 346 -9.19 24.90 7.19
N TYR A 347 -10.36 24.75 6.57
CA TYR A 347 -11.37 23.79 7.01
C TYR A 347 -10.92 22.35 6.71
N GLN A 348 -10.31 22.13 5.55
CA GLN A 348 -9.77 20.83 5.20
C GLN A 348 -8.61 20.43 6.12
N ASP A 349 -7.65 21.34 6.35
CA ASP A 349 -6.53 21.08 7.25
C ASP A 349 -7.02 20.82 8.68
N HIS A 350 -8.00 21.60 9.15
CA HIS A 350 -8.64 21.38 10.45
C HIS A 350 -9.30 20.00 10.58
N THR A 351 -10.02 19.57 9.56
CA THR A 351 -10.62 18.23 9.52
C THR A 351 -9.54 17.15 9.56
N ASN A 352 -8.45 17.34 8.82
CA ASN A 352 -7.32 16.42 8.80
C ASN A 352 -6.59 16.36 10.16
N VAL A 353 -6.44 17.49 10.85
CA VAL A 353 -5.94 17.52 12.23
C VAL A 353 -6.83 16.65 13.12
N LEU A 354 -8.15 16.84 13.08
CA LEU A 354 -9.11 16.04 13.87
C LEU A 354 -9.03 14.54 13.56
N LEU A 355 -8.69 14.15 12.33
CA LEU A 355 -8.50 12.75 11.97
C LEU A 355 -7.21 12.16 12.56
N LEU A 356 -6.17 12.99 12.76
CA LEU A 356 -4.87 12.55 13.30
C LEU A 356 -4.79 12.52 14.83
N ILE A 357 -5.43 13.48 15.52
CA ILE A 357 -5.41 13.58 16.99
C ILE A 357 -6.74 13.12 17.58
N SER A 358 -6.75 12.65 18.84
CA SER A 358 -8.02 12.35 19.53
C SER A 358 -8.71 13.61 20.01
N SER A 359 -10.05 13.57 20.10
CA SER A 359 -10.90 14.69 20.55
C SER A 359 -10.52 15.26 21.91
N GLU A 360 -9.91 14.46 22.80
CA GLU A 360 -9.44 14.91 24.12
C GLU A 360 -8.21 15.83 24.06
N LYS A 361 -7.33 15.68 23.06
CA LYS A 361 -6.21 16.60 22.83
C LYS A 361 -6.64 17.91 22.15
N TYR A 362 -7.70 17.85 21.35
CA TYR A 362 -8.21 18.98 20.58
C TYR A 362 -8.77 20.11 21.46
N VAL A 363 -9.38 19.79 22.60
CA VAL A 363 -9.86 20.80 23.56
C VAL A 363 -8.71 21.71 24.04
N ASN A 364 -7.50 21.17 24.23
CA ASN A 364 -6.34 21.95 24.66
C ASN A 364 -5.73 22.84 23.56
N ILE A 365 -5.94 22.51 22.28
CA ILE A 365 -5.44 23.28 21.13
C ILE A 365 -6.38 24.45 20.81
N MET A 366 -7.69 24.31 21.05
CA MET A 366 -8.69 25.37 20.82
C MET A 366 -8.76 26.40 21.96
N THR A 367 -8.27 26.07 23.15
CA THR A 367 -8.27 26.96 24.33
C THR A 367 -6.98 27.73 24.56
N LYS A 368 -5.99 27.60 23.66
CA LYS A 368 -4.76 28.39 23.61
C LYS A 368 -4.74 29.17 22.30
#